data_AF-A0A5C8BW09-F1
#
_entry.id   AF-A0A5C8BW09-F1
#
_cell.length_a   1.000
_cell.length_b   1.000
_cell.length_c   1.000
_cell.angle_alpha   90.00
_cell.angle_beta   90.00
_cell.angle_gamma   90.00
#
_symmetry.space_group_name_H-M   'P 1'
#
loop_
_entity.id
_entity.type
_entity.pdbx_description
1 polymer ?
#
loop_
_entity_poly.entity_id
_entity_poly.type
_entity_poly.pdbx_seq_one_letter_code
_entity_poly.pdbx_strand_id
1 'polypeptide(L)' 'MSNAVPIGLLLFLVLGIAVVVFWVWMLIEALKTPAATWEAAGQNQLIYILLMIILGIIGTVAYYFVARPALRATARPA' A
#
# COMPACT_ATOMS: atom_id res chain seq x y z
N MET A 1 33.61 17.49 -19.90
CA MET A 1 32.44 17.51 -19.00
C MET A 1 32.07 16.04 -18.74
N SER A 2 32.16 15.57 -17.49
CA SER A 2 31.77 14.19 -17.16
C SER A 2 30.25 14.10 -17.14
N ASN A 3 29.67 13.18 -17.94
CA ASN A 3 28.23 12.92 -18.00
C ASN A 3 27.79 11.86 -16.97
N ALA A 4 28.60 11.61 -15.93
CA ALA A 4 28.30 10.59 -14.95
C ALA A 4 27.09 10.99 -14.09
N VAL A 5 26.06 10.14 -14.07
CA VAL A 5 24.92 10.29 -13.17
C VAL A 5 25.42 10.07 -11.74
N PRO A 6 25.18 11.00 -10.80
CA PRO A 6 25.58 10.82 -9.41
C PRO A 6 24.94 9.56 -8.81
N ILE A 7 25.71 8.73 -8.11
CA ILE A 7 25.20 7.52 -7.45
C ILE A 7 24.04 7.85 -6.50
N GLY A 8 24.13 8.99 -5.79
CA GLY A 8 23.04 9.46 -4.93
C GLY A 8 21.73 9.69 -5.68
N LEU A 9 21.80 10.20 -6.91
CA LEU A 9 20.60 10.40 -7.75
C LEU A 9 20.01 9.06 -8.20
N LEU A 10 20.85 8.09 -8.57
CA LEU A 10 20.39 6.75 -8.93
C LEU A 10 19.68 6.07 -7.74
N LEU A 11 20.26 6.12 -6.54
CA LEU A 11 19.65 5.55 -5.34
C LEU A 11 18.32 6.23 -4.99
N PHE A 12 18.26 7.55 -5.09
CA PHE A 12 17.03 8.30 -4.87
C PHE A 12 15.92 7.89 -5.85
N LEU A 13 16.24 7.74 -7.14
CA LEU A 13 15.29 7.30 -8.16
C LEU A 13 14.80 5.87 -7.91
N VAL A 14 15.71 4.94 -7.60
CA VAL A 14 15.36 3.55 -7.28
C VAL A 14 14.45 3.48 -6.07
N LEU A 15 14.78 4.22 -5.00
CA LEU A 15 13.94 4.27 -3.79
C LEU A 15 12.57 4.88 -4.09
N GLY A 16 12.51 5.98 -4.85
CA GLY A 16 11.25 6.60 -5.26
C GLY A 16 10.35 5.64 -6.03
N ILE A 17 10.91 4.92 -7.00
CA ILE A 17 10.19 3.90 -7.77
C ILE A 17 9.69 2.78 -6.84
N ALA A 18 10.53 2.29 -5.93
CA ALA A 18 10.14 1.24 -4.98
C ALA A 18 8.96 1.67 -4.09
N VAL A 19 8.97 2.91 -3.61
CA VAL A 19 7.87 3.48 -2.80
C VAL A 19 6.57 3.56 -3.61
N VAL A 20 6.63 4.03 -4.86
CA VAL A 20 5.45 4.10 -5.73
C VAL A 20 4.92 2.71 -6.06
N VAL A 21 5.80 1.76 -6.39
CA VAL A 21 5.41 0.36 -6.65
C VAL A 21 4.74 -0.25 -5.43
N PHE A 22 5.29 -0.03 -4.24
CA PHE A 22 4.69 -0.50 -2.99
C PHE A 22 3.32 0.12 -2.74
N TRP A 23 3.17 1.44 -2.95
CA TRP A 23 1.90 2.14 -2.82
C TRP A 23 0.83 1.60 -3.78
N VAL A 24 1.14 1.45 -5.07
CA VAL A 24 0.23 0.89 -6.07
C VAL A 24 -0.14 -0.56 -5.74
N TRP A 25 0.84 -1.38 -5.35
CA TRP A 25 0.59 -2.78 -5.02
C TRP A 25 -0.38 -2.91 -3.83
N MET A 26 -0.20 -2.12 -2.78
CA MET A 26 -1.13 -2.14 -1.64
C MET A 26 -2.53 -1.66 -2.02
N LEU A 27 -2.65 -0.65 -2.88
CA LEU A 27 -3.94 -0.21 -3.39
C LEU A 27 -4.64 -1.32 -4.19
N ILE A 28 -3.90 -2.04 -5.05
CA ILE A 28 -4.42 -3.20 -5.79
C ILE A 28 -4.85 -4.33 -4.84
N GLU A 29 -4.04 -4.65 -3.82
CA GLU A 29 -4.40 -5.66 -2.79
C GLU A 29 -5.73 -5.28 -2.11
N ALA A 30 -5.88 -4.01 -1.72
CA ALA A 30 -7.10 -3.51 -1.08
C ALA A 30 -8.33 -3.58 -2.00
N LEU A 31 -8.18 -3.20 -3.28
CA LEU A 31 -9.25 -3.22 -4.28
C LEU A 31 -9.68 -4.63 -4.66
N LYS A 32 -8.74 -5.58 -4.71
CA LYS A 32 -9.01 -6.99 -5.04
C LYS A 32 -9.58 -7.79 -3.87
N THR A 33 -9.48 -7.26 -2.65
CA THR A 33 -10.03 -7.95 -1.47
C THR A 33 -11.57 -7.88 -1.50
N PRO A 34 -12.28 -9.02 -1.43
CA PRO A 34 -13.74 -9.04 -1.50
C PRO A 34 -14.41 -8.22 -0.39
N ALA A 35 -15.52 -7.55 -0.72
CA ALA A 35 -16.27 -6.73 0.24
C ALA A 35 -16.69 -7.51 1.51
N ALA A 36 -17.08 -8.78 1.35
CA ALA A 36 -17.42 -9.65 2.49
C ALA A 36 -16.25 -9.84 3.47
N THR A 37 -15.00 -9.85 2.99
CA THR A 37 -13.82 -9.95 3.85
C THR A 37 -13.59 -8.67 4.64
N TRP A 38 -13.86 -7.51 4.05
CA TRP A 38 -13.79 -6.22 4.75
C TRP A 38 -14.83 -6.13 5.86
N GLU A 39 -16.07 -6.50 5.56
CA GLU A 39 -17.17 -6.52 6.52
C GLU A 39 -16.88 -7.49 7.67
N ALA A 40 -16.47 -8.72 7.35
CA ALA A 40 -16.13 -9.71 8.37
C ALA A 40 -14.90 -9.34 9.21
N ALA A 41 -14.00 -8.48 8.71
CA ALA A 41 -12.88 -7.93 9.48
C ALA A 41 -13.26 -6.67 10.29
N GLY A 42 -14.51 -6.17 10.19
CA GLY A 42 -14.93 -4.93 10.82
C GLY A 42 -14.22 -3.68 10.28
N GLN A 43 -13.71 -3.75 9.04
CA GLN A 43 -12.97 -2.66 8.39
C GLN A 43 -13.78 -2.10 7.21
N ASN A 44 -13.56 -0.83 6.88
CA ASN A 44 -14.21 -0.20 5.73
C ASN A 44 -13.21 0.05 4.59
N GLN A 45 -13.39 -0.68 3.48
CA GLN A 45 -12.54 -0.59 2.30
C GLN A 45 -12.38 0.85 1.78
N LEU A 46 -13.49 1.59 1.69
CA LEU A 46 -13.51 2.95 1.14
C LEU A 46 -12.66 3.90 1.97
N ILE A 47 -12.71 3.80 3.30
CA ILE A 47 -11.89 4.64 4.20
C ILE A 47 -10.41 4.43 3.89
N TYR A 48 -9.92 3.19 3.79
CA TYR A 48 -8.51 2.94 3.53
C TYR A 48 -8.08 3.35 2.12
N ILE A 49 -8.93 3.18 1.11
CA ILE A 49 -8.66 3.68 -0.25
C ILE A 49 -8.52 5.20 -0.24
N LEU A 50 -9.44 5.92 0.42
CA LEU A 50 -9.38 7.38 0.52
C LEU A 50 -8.12 7.84 1.26
N LEU A 51 -7.75 7.18 2.36
CA LEU A 51 -6.50 7.47 3.07
C LEU A 51 -5.29 7.26 2.15
N MET A 52 -5.23 6.16 1.40
CA MET A 52 -4.12 5.88 0.47
C MET A 52 -4.02 6.88 -0.67
N ILE A 53 -5.15 7.37 -1.21
CA ILE A 53 -5.16 8.33 -2.32
C ILE A 53 -4.81 9.74 -1.83
N ILE A 54 -5.39 10.20 -0.71
CA ILE A 54 -5.22 11.57 -0.22
C ILE A 54 -3.89 11.74 0.52
N LEU A 55 -3.49 10.76 1.35
CA LEU A 55 -2.28 10.83 2.19
C LEU A 55 -1.09 10.08 1.56
N GLY A 56 -1.28 9.41 0.43
CA GLY A 56 -0.24 8.66 -0.26
C GLY A 56 0.35 7.55 0.63
N ILE A 57 1.66 7.59 0.82
CA ILE A 57 2.40 6.56 1.57
C ILE A 57 1.94 6.45 3.03
N ILE A 58 1.50 7.55 3.65
CA ILE A 58 1.01 7.54 5.04
C ILE A 58 -0.28 6.69 5.13
N GLY A 59 -1.20 6.86 4.18
CA GLY A 59 -2.39 6.03 4.09
C GLY A 59 -2.07 4.56 3.81
N THR A 60 -1.04 4.30 3.00
CA THR A 60 -0.59 2.92 2.73
C THR A 60 0.02 2.26 3.95
N VAL A 61 0.78 3.00 4.76
CA VAL A 61 1.32 2.50 6.04
C VAL A 61 0.17 2.14 6.98
N ALA A 62 -0.85 3.00 7.10
CA ALA A 62 -2.04 2.70 7.89
C ALA A 62 -2.75 1.42 7.39
N TYR A 63 -2.96 1.29 6.08
CA TYR A 63 -3.51 0.06 5.49
C TYR A 63 -2.66 -1.18 5.80
N TYR A 64 -1.34 -1.09 5.61
CA TYR A 64 -0.41 -2.21 5.74
C TYR A 64 -0.35 -2.77 7.16
N PHE A 65 -0.36 -1.90 8.17
CA PHE A 65 -0.23 -2.31 9.57
C PHE A 65 -1.56 -2.51 10.30
N VAL A 66 -2.66 -1.92 9.82
CA VAL A 66 -3.98 -1.99 10.50
C VAL A 66 -4.96 -2.88 9.75
N ALA A 67 -5.38 -2.50 8.54
CA ALA A 67 -6.39 -3.25 7.79
C ALA A 67 -5.87 -4.61 7.31
N ARG A 68 -4.70 -4.62 6.68
CA ARG A 68 -4.17 -5.80 5.98
C ARG A 68 -3.99 -7.02 6.89
N PRO A 69 -3.47 -6.92 8.13
CA PRO A 69 -3.42 -8.06 9.05
C PRO A 69 -4.82 -8.56 9.44
N ALA A 70 -5.77 -7.65 9.69
CA ALA A 70 -7.15 -8.02 10.02
C ALA A 70 -7.84 -8.78 8.87
N LEU A 71 -7.71 -8.27 7.64
CA LEU A 71 -8.26 -8.93 6.45
C LEU A 71 -7.68 -10.34 6.24
N ARG A 72 -6.38 -10.53 6.50
CA ARG A 72 -5.71 -11.82 6.38
C ARG A 72 -6.11 -12.81 7.45
N ALA A 73 -6.36 -12.35 8.67
CA ALA A 73 -6.84 -13.19 9.76
C ALA A 73 -8.23 -13.77 9.43
N THR A 74 -9.12 -12.95 8.85
CA THR A 74 -10.47 -13.36 8.46
C THR A 74 -10.52 -14.22 7.20
N ALA A 75 -9.57 -14.04 6.28
CA ALA A 75 -9.52 -14.82 5.03
C ALA A 75 -8.99 -16.26 5.21
N ARG A 76 -8.43 -16.61 6.38
CA ARG A 76 -7.93 -17.95 6.65
C ARG A 76 -9.08 -18.81 7.20
N PRO A 77 -9.45 -19.94 6.56
CA PRO A 77 -10.38 -20.87 7.18
C PRO A 77 -9.76 -21.38 8.49
N ALA A 78 -10.57 -21.39 9.55
CA ALA A 78 -10.19 -21.90 10.87
C ALA A 78 -9.83 -23.38 10.83
#